data_AF-A0A2H9LGP0-F1
#
_entry.id   AF-A0A2H9LGP0-F1
#
_cell.length_a   1.000
_cell.length_b   1.000
_cell.length_c   1.000
_cell.angle_alpha   90.00
_cell.angle_beta   90.00
_cell.angle_gamma   90.00
#
_symmetry.space_group_name_H-M   'P 1'
#
loop_
_entity.id
_entity.type
_entity.pdbx_description
1 polymer ?
#
loop_
_entity_poly.entity_id
_entity_poly.type
_entity_poly.pdbx_seq_one_letter_code
_entity_poly.pdbx_strand_id
1 'polypeptide(L)'
;MNMKKELFFAAAFISLAVLVILSLGCTKKAVTYEEKDVCGPVPGGYIYAIKDEDACRQHCFSDCLSLKMTLQKVDFVLAGDPPCNKCTCYCSD
;
A
#
# COMPACT_ATOMS: atom_id res chain seq x y z
N MET A 1 32.21 -36.26 27.63
CA MET A 1 31.43 -35.24 26.89
C MET A 1 32.21 -34.85 25.65
N ASN A 2 31.63 -34.96 24.46
CA ASN A 2 32.36 -34.90 23.20
C ASN A 2 32.34 -33.45 22.67
N MET A 3 33.39 -32.68 22.96
CA MET A 3 33.49 -31.22 22.72
C MET A 3 33.19 -30.79 21.27
N LYS A 4 33.37 -31.71 20.30
CA LYS A 4 33.01 -31.50 18.89
C LYS A 4 31.50 -31.43 18.64
N LYS A 5 30.69 -32.17 19.41
CA LYS A 5 29.21 -32.16 19.28
C LYS A 5 28.63 -30.83 19.74
N GLU A 6 29.09 -30.33 20.89
CA GLU A 6 28.67 -29.03 21.45
C GLU A 6 28.95 -27.87 20.48
N LEU A 7 30.13 -27.89 19.83
CA LEU A 7 30.51 -26.87 18.85
C LEU A 7 29.59 -26.90 17.61
N PHE A 8 29.20 -28.09 17.15
CA PHE A 8 28.28 -28.26 16.03
C PHE A 8 26.87 -27.78 16.36
N PHE A 9 26.37 -28.09 17.55
CA PHE A 9 25.05 -27.61 18.00
C PHE A 9 25.04 -26.08 18.11
N ALA A 10 26.07 -25.47 18.68
CA ALA A 10 26.17 -24.02 18.78
C ALA A 10 26.18 -23.35 17.39
N ALA A 11 26.96 -23.87 16.44
CA ALA A 11 27.01 -23.36 15.07
C ALA A 11 25.67 -23.49 14.34
N ALA A 12 24.96 -24.60 14.52
CA ALA A 12 23.64 -24.82 13.94
C ALA A 12 22.60 -23.83 14.50
N PHE A 13 22.62 -23.58 15.82
CA PHE A 13 21.73 -22.61 16.46
C PHE A 13 21.99 -21.17 15.99
N ILE A 14 23.25 -20.76 15.86
CA ILE A 14 23.60 -19.43 15.35
C ILE A 14 23.14 -19.28 13.89
N SER A 15 23.37 -20.29 13.06
CA SER A 15 22.96 -20.28 11.65
C SER A 15 21.44 -20.17 11.51
N LEU A 16 20.70 -20.90 12.35
CA LEU A 16 19.24 -20.85 12.38
C LEU A 16 18.74 -19.48 12.84
N ALA A 17 19.35 -18.89 13.87
CA ALA A 17 18.98 -17.56 14.36
C ALA A 17 19.20 -16.48 13.29
N VAL A 18 20.30 -16.54 12.54
CA VAL A 18 20.59 -15.61 11.43
C VAL A 18 19.55 -15.74 10.32
N LEU A 19 19.17 -16.97 9.95
CA LEU A 19 18.12 -17.24 8.97
C LEU A 19 16.76 -16.65 9.40
N VAL A 20 16.39 -16.80 10.67
CA VAL A 20 15.15 -16.22 11.22
C VAL A 20 15.17 -14.70 11.16
N ILE A 21 16.28 -14.06 11.57
CA ILE A 21 16.42 -12.59 11.54
C ILE A 21 16.33 -12.05 10.10
N LEU A 22 16.98 -12.71 9.14
CA LEU A 22 16.90 -12.34 7.71
C LEU A 22 15.47 -12.47 7.16
N SER A 23 14.72 -13.50 7.58
CA SER A 23 13.35 -13.72 7.12
C SER A 23 12.35 -12.67 7.62
N LEU A 24 12.58 -12.10 8.81
CA LEU A 24 11.74 -11.07 9.41
C LEU A 24 11.94 -9.67 8.79
N GLY A 25 13.07 -9.45 8.10
CA GLY A 25 13.42 -8.13 7.54
C GLY A 25 12.68 -7.76 6.25
N CYS A 26 11.97 -8.70 5.60
CA CYS A 26 11.37 -8.51 4.27
C CYS A 26 9.84 -8.33 4.29
N THR A 27 9.27 -7.77 5.34
CA THR A 27 7.83 -7.46 5.35
C THR A 27 7.57 -6.21 4.50
N LYS A 28 7.15 -6.40 3.25
CA LYS A 28 6.70 -5.30 2.39
C LYS A 28 5.52 -4.61 3.06
N LYS A 29 5.64 -3.30 3.31
CA LYS A 29 4.52 -2.52 3.83
C LYS A 29 3.58 -2.22 2.68
N ALA A 30 2.31 -2.58 2.84
CA ALA A 30 1.25 -2.24 1.92
C ALA A 30 0.22 -1.39 2.66
N VAL A 31 -0.23 -0.31 2.03
CA VAL A 31 -1.23 0.61 2.56
C VAL A 31 -2.32 0.77 1.51
N THR A 32 -3.57 0.75 1.96
CA THR A 32 -4.75 0.98 1.13
C THR A 32 -5.62 2.03 1.82
N TYR A 33 -6.07 3.01 1.07
CA TYR A 33 -7.03 4.01 1.56
C TYR A 33 -8.00 4.40 0.46
N GLU A 34 -9.21 4.76 0.90
CA GLU A 34 -10.26 5.30 0.04
C GLU A 34 -10.22 6.83 0.10
N GLU A 35 -9.95 7.46 -1.04
CA GLU A 35 -10.12 8.89 -1.22
C GLU A 35 -11.59 9.15 -1.63
N LYS A 36 -12.29 9.87 -0.76
CA LYS A 36 -13.67 10.30 -1.02
C LYS A 36 -13.62 11.55 -1.87
N ASP A 37 -14.20 11.49 -3.05
CA ASP A 37 -14.33 12.67 -3.91
C ASP A 37 -15.15 13.76 -3.21
N VAL A 38 -14.74 15.00 -3.43
CA VAL A 38 -15.52 16.17 -3.02
C VAL A 38 -16.43 16.52 -4.18
N CYS A 39 -17.70 16.17 -4.05
CA CYS A 39 -18.71 16.51 -5.04
C CYS A 39 -19.82 17.39 -4.46
N GLY A 40 -20.44 18.19 -5.32
CA GLY A 40 -21.54 19.06 -4.93
C GLY A 40 -22.43 19.45 -6.10
N PRO A 41 -23.70 19.80 -5.83
CA PRO A 41 -24.61 20.27 -6.87
C PRO A 41 -24.22 21.69 -7.35
N VAL A 42 -24.31 21.92 -8.65
CA VAL A 42 -24.12 23.24 -9.30
C VAL A 42 -25.23 23.47 -10.35
N PRO A 43 -25.52 24.72 -10.77
CA PRO A 43 -26.49 24.95 -11.83
C PRO A 43 -26.10 24.20 -13.11
N GLY A 44 -26.94 23.24 -13.52
CA GLY A 44 -26.71 22.41 -14.70
C GLY A 44 -26.02 21.06 -14.46
N GLY A 45 -25.76 20.64 -13.21
CA GLY A 45 -25.25 19.30 -12.93
C GLY A 45 -24.56 19.13 -11.57
N TYR A 46 -23.57 18.25 -11.52
CA TYR A 46 -22.69 18.03 -10.37
C TYR A 46 -21.25 18.37 -10.73
N ILE A 47 -20.53 18.99 -9.79
CA ILE A 47 -19.07 19.11 -9.86
C ILE A 47 -18.45 17.94 -9.10
N TYR A 48 -17.45 17.31 -9.72
CA TYR A 48 -16.61 16.27 -9.16
C TYR A 48 -15.17 16.80 -9.15
N ALA A 49 -14.47 16.68 -8.02
CA ALA A 49 -13.04 17.01 -7.97
C ALA A 49 -12.24 15.94 -8.72
N ILE A 50 -12.62 14.67 -8.55
CA ILE A 50 -12.08 13.51 -9.27
C ILE A 50 -13.00 13.16 -10.44
N LYS A 51 -12.65 13.65 -11.63
CA LYS A 51 -13.51 13.54 -12.82
C LYS A 51 -13.39 12.20 -13.54
N ASP A 52 -12.22 11.57 -13.45
CA ASP A 52 -11.86 10.38 -14.20
C ASP A 52 -10.77 9.58 -13.48
N GLU A 53 -10.44 8.41 -14.05
CA GLU A 53 -9.41 7.52 -13.53
C GLU A 53 -8.01 8.15 -13.54
N ASP A 54 -7.72 9.03 -14.51
CA ASP A 54 -6.42 9.71 -14.60
C ASP A 54 -6.23 10.72 -13.47
N ALA A 55 -7.27 11.49 -13.12
CA ALA A 55 -7.28 12.38 -11.97
C ALA A 55 -7.08 11.59 -10.67
N CYS A 56 -7.80 10.48 -10.50
CA CYS A 56 -7.66 9.56 -9.37
C CYS A 56 -6.23 8.99 -9.28
N ARG A 57 -5.63 8.60 -10.42
CA ARG A 57 -4.25 8.12 -10.47
C ARG A 57 -3.23 9.17 -10.06
N GLN A 58 -3.40 10.42 -10.51
CA GLN A 58 -2.48 11.51 -10.12
C GLN A 58 -2.54 11.80 -8.62
N HIS A 59 -3.75 11.82 -8.05
CA HIS A 59 -3.95 11.96 -6.61
C HIS A 59 -3.29 10.82 -5.82
N CYS A 60 -3.64 9.57 -6.14
CA CYS A 60 -3.04 8.39 -5.51
C CYS A 60 -1.51 8.37 -5.65
N PHE A 61 -0.96 8.80 -6.78
CA PHE A 61 0.48 8.88 -6.98
C PHE A 61 1.13 9.88 -6.03
N SER A 62 0.56 11.09 -5.92
CA SER A 62 1.05 12.12 -5.00
C SER A 62 1.01 11.66 -3.54
N ASP A 63 -0.06 10.98 -3.15
CA ASP A 63 -0.24 10.51 -1.77
C ASP A 63 0.68 9.33 -1.45
N CYS A 64 0.79 8.33 -2.34
CA CYS A 64 1.77 7.24 -2.18
C CYS A 64 3.20 7.81 -2.10
N LEU A 65 3.54 8.80 -2.93
CA LEU A 65 4.85 9.44 -2.90
C LEU A 65 5.11 10.17 -1.57
N SER A 66 4.09 10.84 -1.02
CA SER A 66 4.17 11.49 0.29
C SER A 66 4.40 10.50 1.43
N LEU A 67 3.92 9.26 1.26
CA LEU A 67 4.19 8.13 2.16
C LEU A 67 5.52 7.40 1.87
N LYS A 68 6.30 7.86 0.87
CA LYS A 68 7.52 7.21 0.36
C LYS A 68 7.30 5.79 -0.17
N MET A 69 6.09 5.52 -0.65
CA MET A 69 5.68 4.24 -1.23
C MET A 69 5.52 4.35 -2.75
N THR A 70 5.48 3.20 -3.42
CA THR A 70 5.20 3.08 -4.85
C THR A 70 3.71 2.79 -5.07
N LEU A 71 3.06 3.56 -5.95
CA LEU A 71 1.70 3.27 -6.40
C LEU A 71 1.67 1.96 -7.19
N GLN A 72 0.88 1.00 -6.72
CA GLN A 72 0.71 -0.30 -7.38
C GLN A 72 -0.52 -0.33 -8.28
N LYS A 73 -1.65 0.13 -7.73
CA LYS A 73 -2.96 0.06 -8.37
C LYS A 73 -3.84 1.20 -7.90
N VAL A 74 -4.79 1.54 -8.75
CA VAL A 74 -5.87 2.47 -8.47
C VAL A 74 -7.16 1.77 -8.87
N ASP A 75 -8.18 1.83 -8.01
CA ASP A 75 -9.54 1.44 -8.37
C ASP A 75 -10.42 2.69 -8.38
N PHE A 76 -10.93 3.05 -9.56
CA PHE A 76 -11.82 4.19 -9.75
C PHE A 76 -13.26 3.70 -9.94
N VAL A 77 -14.17 4.23 -9.13
CA VAL A 77 -15.59 3.93 -9.22
C VAL A 77 -16.32 5.22 -9.57
N LEU A 78 -16.84 5.26 -10.80
CA LEU A 78 -17.82 6.26 -11.20
C LEU A 78 -19.09 6.05 -10.39
N ALA A 79 -19.43 7.07 -9.62
CA ALA A 79 -20.63 7.04 -8.84
C ALA A 79 -21.76 7.67 -9.68
N GLY A 80 -22.72 6.83 -10.06
CA GLY A 80 -23.94 7.28 -10.74
C GLY A 80 -24.84 8.11 -9.82
N ASP A 81 -25.86 8.74 -10.38
CA ASP A 81 -26.69 9.76 -9.72
C ASP A 81 -27.55 9.21 -8.54
N PRO A 82 -27.33 9.63 -7.27
CA PRO A 82 -26.09 10.16 -6.68
C PRO A 82 -25.43 9.12 -5.75
N PRO A 83 -24.09 8.92 -5.81
CA PRO A 83 -23.18 9.68 -4.95
C PRO A 83 -21.90 10.21 -5.66
N CYS A 84 -20.96 10.82 -4.92
CA CYS A 84 -19.65 11.27 -5.44
C CYS A 84 -18.79 10.10 -5.91
N ASN A 85 -17.88 10.34 -6.87
CA ASN A 85 -16.93 9.34 -7.33
C ASN A 85 -16.07 8.81 -6.18
N LYS A 86 -15.52 7.60 -6.34
CA LYS A 86 -14.62 7.03 -5.34
C LYS A 86 -13.33 6.58 -5.99
N CYS A 87 -12.25 6.77 -5.24
CA CYS A 87 -10.91 6.41 -5.64
C CYS A 87 -10.29 5.58 -4.52
N THR A 88 -9.76 4.39 -4.84
CA THR A 88 -9.05 3.56 -3.87
C THR A 88 -7.61 3.40 -4.32
N CYS A 89 -6.68 3.85 -3.49
CA CYS A 89 -5.25 3.85 -3.76
C CYS A 89 -4.57 2.66 -3.09
N TYR A 90 -3.72 1.94 -3.84
CA TYR A 90 -2.92 0.84 -3.31
C TYR A 90 -1.44 1.18 -3.41
N CYS A 91 -0.81 1.47 -2.27
CA CYS A 91 0.61 1.81 -2.17
C CYS A 91 1.39 0.66 -1.53
N SER A 92 2.62 0.42 -1.99
CA SER A 92 3.54 -0.48 -1.29
C SER A 92 4.99 -0.01 -1.36
N ASP A 93 5.77 -0.37 -0.33
CA ASP A 93 7.24 -0.22 -0.31
C ASP A 93 7.94 -1.22 -1.25
#